data_AF-A0A078GHA5-F1
#
_entry.id   AF-A0A078GHA5-F1
#
_cell.length_a   1.000
_cell.length_b   1.000
_cell.length_c   1.000
_cell.angle_alpha   90.00
_cell.angle_beta   90.00
_cell.angle_gamma   90.00
#
_symmetry.space_group_name_H-M   'P 1'
#
loop_
_entity.id
_entity.type
_entity.pdbx_description
1 polymer ?
#
loop_
_entity_poly.entity_id
_entity_poly.type
_entity_poly.pdbx_seq_one_letter_code
_entity_poly.pdbx_strand_id
1 'polypeptide(L)'
;MATTYKPKNILITGAAGFIASHVANRLIRSYPDYKIVVLDKLDYCSDLKNLNPSHSSPNFKFVKGDIASDDLVSYLLITENIDTIMHFAAQTHVDNSFGNSFEFTKNNIYGTHVLLEACKVTGQIRRFIHVSTDEVYGETDEDAAVGNHEASQLLPTNPYSATKAGAEMLVMAYGRSYGLPVITTRGNNVYGPNQFPEKMIPKFMLLAMSGKPLPIHGDGSNVRSYLYCEDVAEAFEVVLHKGEVGHVYNIGTKRERRVIDVARDICKLLGKDPESSIQFVENRPFNDQRYFLDDQKLKNLGWSERTGWEDGLKKTMEWYTQNPEWWGDVSGALLPHPRMLMMPGGRLSDVSDEKKDASSNTVQTFTVVTPNNKTAGSNDKASLKFLIYGKTGWIGGLLGKLCEKQGITYEYGKGRLEDRASLTLKDL
;
A
#
# COMPACT_ATOMS: atom_id res chain seq x y z
N MET A 1 29.83 -16.07 11.18
CA MET A 1 29.17 -14.75 11.33
C MET A 1 28.33 -14.56 10.09
N ALA A 2 27.00 -14.44 10.22
CA ALA A 2 26.16 -14.13 9.05
C ALA A 2 26.61 -12.78 8.47
N THR A 3 26.96 -12.75 7.19
CA THR A 3 27.38 -11.52 6.51
C THR A 3 26.18 -10.59 6.40
N THR A 4 26.25 -9.42 7.05
CA THR A 4 25.22 -8.37 6.95
C THR A 4 25.11 -7.90 5.49
N TYR A 5 23.92 -8.01 4.92
CA TYR A 5 23.64 -7.48 3.58
C TYR A 5 23.71 -5.95 3.63
N LYS A 6 24.35 -5.34 2.62
CA LYS A 6 24.42 -3.87 2.48
C LYS A 6 23.87 -3.49 1.10
N PRO A 7 22.68 -2.87 1.02
CA PRO A 7 22.16 -2.34 -0.24
C PRO A 7 23.00 -1.16 -0.73
N LYS A 8 22.90 -0.82 -2.01
CA LYS A 8 23.41 0.47 -2.55
C LYS A 8 22.28 1.36 -3.02
N ASN A 9 21.36 0.82 -3.83
CA ASN A 9 20.25 1.55 -4.41
C ASN A 9 18.92 0.87 -4.07
N ILE A 10 18.10 1.53 -3.25
CA ILE A 10 16.85 0.99 -2.72
C ILE A 10 15.67 1.71 -3.36
N LEU A 11 14.75 0.93 -3.94
CA LEU A 11 13.43 1.41 -4.31
C LEU A 11 12.44 1.13 -3.16
N ILE A 12 11.83 2.18 -2.62
CA ILE A 12 10.76 2.07 -1.62
C ILE A 12 9.46 2.51 -2.28
N THR A 13 8.54 1.56 -2.49
CA THR A 13 7.22 1.89 -3.05
C THR A 13 6.27 2.31 -1.93
N GLY A 14 5.39 3.30 -2.16
CA GLY A 14 4.37 3.71 -1.19
C GLY A 14 4.88 4.59 -0.04
N ALA A 15 6.06 5.21 -0.19
CA ALA A 15 6.73 5.93 0.90
C ALA A 15 6.21 7.34 1.17
N ALA A 16 5.25 7.84 0.39
CA ALA A 16 4.47 9.01 0.80
C ALA A 16 3.31 8.63 1.74
N GLY A 17 3.05 7.33 1.94
CA GLY A 17 2.13 6.82 2.95
C GLY A 17 2.73 6.75 4.36
N PHE A 18 1.93 6.27 5.32
CA PHE A 18 2.27 6.24 6.74
C PHE A 18 3.57 5.47 7.07
N ILE A 19 3.54 4.13 7.09
CA ILE A 19 4.66 3.31 7.59
C ILE A 19 5.95 3.53 6.77
N ALA A 20 5.82 3.50 5.45
CA ALA A 20 6.96 3.55 4.54
C ALA A 20 7.69 4.90 4.57
N SER A 21 7.01 6.01 4.91
CA SER A 21 7.69 7.30 5.10
C SER A 21 8.65 7.28 6.29
N HIS A 22 8.28 6.64 7.41
CA HIS A 22 9.15 6.46 8.57
C HIS A 22 10.37 5.61 8.20
N VAL A 23 10.16 4.51 7.46
CA VAL A 23 11.25 3.65 6.97
C VAL A 23 12.18 4.42 6.06
N ALA A 24 11.65 5.14 5.06
CA ALA A 24 12.44 5.92 4.12
C ALA A 24 13.26 7.00 4.86
N ASN A 25 12.62 7.84 5.68
CA ASN A 25 13.29 8.89 6.43
C ASN A 25 14.39 8.35 7.35
N ARG A 26 14.14 7.19 7.98
CA ARG A 26 15.12 6.52 8.83
C ARG A 26 16.33 6.05 8.02
N LEU A 27 16.12 5.39 6.89
CA LEU A 27 17.20 4.88 6.05
C LEU A 27 18.01 6.02 5.42
N ILE A 28 17.35 7.07 4.91
CA ILE A 28 18.01 8.24 4.31
C ILE A 28 18.94 8.91 5.32
N ARG A 29 18.45 9.13 6.54
CA ARG A 29 19.21 9.78 7.62
C ARG A 29 20.36 8.91 8.14
N SER A 30 20.14 7.60 8.28
CA SER A 30 21.09 6.71 8.96
C SER A 30 22.15 6.15 8.01
N TYR A 31 21.89 6.15 6.70
CA TYR A 31 22.78 5.59 5.68
C TYR A 31 22.97 6.55 4.50
N PRO A 32 23.83 7.58 4.66
CA PRO A 32 24.10 8.56 3.60
C PRO A 32 24.63 7.95 2.30
N ASP A 33 25.28 6.79 2.38
CA ASP A 33 25.84 6.06 1.23
C ASP A 33 24.77 5.26 0.44
N TYR A 34 23.55 5.13 0.97
CA TYR A 34 22.45 4.46 0.27
C TYR A 34 21.68 5.47 -0.54
N LYS A 35 21.46 5.18 -1.82
CA LYS A 35 20.52 5.92 -2.65
C LYS A 35 19.11 5.36 -2.43
N ILE A 36 18.19 6.22 -2.00
CA ILE A 36 16.79 5.89 -1.77
C ILE A 36 15.94 6.54 -2.84
N VAL A 37 15.29 5.72 -3.66
CA VAL A 37 14.31 6.13 -4.65
C VAL A 37 12.93 5.76 -4.14
N VAL A 38 12.02 6.72 -4.03
CA VAL A 38 10.63 6.50 -3.66
C VAL A 38 9.77 6.50 -4.92
N LEU A 39 8.91 5.48 -5.05
CA LEU A 39 7.86 5.42 -6.07
C LEU A 39 6.49 5.44 -5.37
N ASP A 40 5.70 6.48 -5.63
CA ASP A 40 4.39 6.62 -5.02
C ASP A 40 3.41 7.31 -5.98
N LYS A 41 2.16 6.84 -6.04
CA LYS A 41 1.13 7.45 -6.90
C LYS A 41 0.47 8.68 -6.27
N LEU A 42 0.73 8.95 -4.99
CA LEU A 42 0.10 9.98 -4.17
C LEU A 42 -1.42 9.78 -4.11
N ASP A 43 -1.83 8.63 -3.58
CA ASP A 43 -3.24 8.33 -3.34
C ASP A 43 -3.80 9.15 -2.15
N TYR A 44 -5.10 9.05 -1.88
CA TYR A 44 -5.80 9.85 -0.86
C TYR A 44 -5.18 9.78 0.55
N CYS A 45 -4.53 8.66 0.90
CA CYS A 45 -3.89 8.44 2.19
C CYS A 45 -2.36 8.68 2.18
N SER A 46 -1.87 9.39 1.17
CA SER A 46 -0.45 9.66 0.95
C SER A 46 -0.19 11.17 0.84
N ASP A 47 0.89 11.64 1.45
CA ASP A 47 1.28 13.04 1.38
C ASP A 47 2.82 13.18 1.32
N LEU A 48 3.31 13.99 0.38
CA LEU A 48 4.73 14.28 0.24
C LEU A 48 5.34 14.90 1.50
N LYS A 49 4.54 15.60 2.31
CA LYS A 49 4.99 16.17 3.59
C LYS A 49 5.55 15.12 4.52
N ASN A 50 5.12 13.87 4.41
CA ASN A 50 5.65 12.75 5.20
C ASN A 50 7.15 12.50 4.93
N LEU A 51 7.67 12.95 3.79
CA LEU A 51 9.07 12.84 3.38
C LEU A 51 9.86 14.15 3.55
N ASN A 52 9.23 15.22 4.06
CA ASN A 52 9.90 16.51 4.32
C ASN A 52 11.19 16.40 5.15
N PRO A 53 11.28 15.54 6.19
CA PRO A 53 12.53 15.40 6.96
C PRO A 53 13.74 15.01 6.10
N SER A 54 13.52 14.43 4.92
CA SER A 54 14.54 13.95 4.02
C SER A 54 14.58 14.68 2.67
N HIS A 55 13.69 15.65 2.43
CA HIS A 55 13.48 16.25 1.10
C HIS A 55 14.75 16.83 0.46
N SER A 56 15.63 17.44 1.27
CA SER A 56 16.89 18.02 0.80
C SER A 56 18.09 17.06 0.82
N SER A 57 17.89 15.79 1.14
CA SER A 57 18.99 14.83 1.27
C SER A 57 19.52 14.46 -0.12
N PRO A 58 20.84 14.49 -0.36
CA PRO A 58 21.42 14.24 -1.68
C PRO A 58 21.23 12.80 -2.17
N ASN A 59 20.96 11.88 -1.25
CA ASN A 59 20.73 10.47 -1.51
C ASN A 59 19.24 10.10 -1.63
N PHE A 60 18.34 11.08 -1.70
CA PHE A 60 16.91 10.89 -1.83
C PHE A 60 16.39 11.33 -3.21
N LYS A 61 15.53 10.52 -3.81
CA LYS A 61 14.78 10.85 -5.03
C LYS A 61 13.32 10.42 -4.89
N PHE A 62 12.39 11.32 -5.19
CA PHE A 62 10.98 10.99 -5.29
C PHE A 62 10.56 10.86 -6.77
N VAL A 63 9.74 9.85 -7.06
CA VAL A 63 9.12 9.62 -8.36
C VAL A 63 7.62 9.41 -8.16
N LYS A 64 6.81 10.30 -8.74
CA LYS A 64 5.36 10.12 -8.80
C LYS A 64 5.01 9.09 -9.87
N GLY A 65 4.31 8.02 -9.52
CA GLY A 65 3.85 7.02 -10.47
C GLY A 65 3.22 5.79 -9.82
N ASP A 66 2.59 4.96 -10.63
CA ASP A 66 1.91 3.74 -10.18
C ASP A 66 2.82 2.52 -10.40
N ILE A 67 2.86 1.62 -9.41
CA ILE A 67 3.55 0.33 -9.51
C ILE A 67 2.93 -0.59 -10.59
N ALA A 68 1.70 -0.31 -11.01
CA ALA A 68 1.03 -0.99 -12.10
C ALA A 68 1.52 -0.57 -13.51
N SER A 69 2.40 0.44 -13.60
CA SER A 69 3.05 0.86 -14.84
C SER A 69 4.34 0.06 -15.04
N ASP A 70 4.25 -0.99 -15.86
CA ASP A 70 5.32 -1.95 -16.13
C ASP A 70 6.57 -1.31 -16.76
N ASP A 71 6.33 -0.35 -17.66
CA ASP A 71 7.33 0.48 -18.31
C ASP A 71 8.08 1.38 -17.32
N LEU A 72 7.36 2.07 -16.43
CA LEU A 72 7.95 2.95 -15.42
C LEU A 72 8.78 2.15 -14.42
N VAL A 73 8.22 1.05 -13.90
CA VAL A 73 8.93 0.19 -12.95
C VAL A 73 10.22 -0.33 -13.58
N SER A 74 10.15 -0.90 -14.79
CA SER A 74 11.33 -1.40 -15.50
C SER A 74 12.36 -0.31 -15.76
N TYR A 75 11.91 0.89 -16.17
CA TYR A 75 12.75 2.05 -16.37
C TYR A 75 13.49 2.45 -15.09
N LEU A 76 12.79 2.52 -13.95
CA LEU A 76 13.39 2.88 -12.66
C LEU A 76 14.41 1.84 -12.19
N LEU A 77 14.10 0.54 -12.31
CA LEU A 77 15.04 -0.50 -11.91
C LEU A 77 16.38 -0.35 -12.66
N ILE A 78 16.33 -0.13 -13.97
CA ILE A 78 17.52 -0.01 -14.82
C ILE A 78 18.23 1.33 -14.57
N THR A 79 17.53 2.45 -14.71
CA THR A 79 18.16 3.78 -14.71
C THR A 79 18.68 4.21 -13.35
N GLU A 80 18.06 3.74 -12.27
CA GLU A 80 18.51 4.03 -10.92
C GLU A 80 19.46 2.96 -10.36
N ASN A 81 19.75 1.91 -11.15
CA ASN A 81 20.55 0.74 -10.78
C ASN A 81 20.07 0.08 -9.47
N ILE A 82 18.75 -0.07 -9.30
CA ILE A 82 18.13 -0.59 -8.08
C ILE A 82 18.60 -2.02 -7.81
N ASP A 83 19.17 -2.28 -6.63
CA ASP A 83 19.53 -3.63 -6.18
C ASP A 83 18.57 -4.18 -5.12
N THR A 84 17.82 -3.30 -4.47
CA THR A 84 16.94 -3.66 -3.36
C THR A 84 15.58 -3.00 -3.53
N ILE A 85 14.50 -3.75 -3.28
CA ILE A 85 13.14 -3.22 -3.27
C ILE A 85 12.54 -3.47 -1.89
N MET A 86 11.91 -2.43 -1.32
CA MET A 86 11.03 -2.53 -0.16
C MET A 86 9.62 -2.13 -0.59
N HIS A 87 8.74 -3.11 -0.71
CA HIS A 87 7.45 -2.96 -1.36
C HIS A 87 6.32 -2.76 -0.34
N PHE A 88 5.96 -1.50 -0.04
CA PHE A 88 4.85 -1.13 0.86
C PHE A 88 3.58 -0.67 0.15
N ALA A 89 3.65 -0.24 -1.11
CA ALA A 89 2.50 0.28 -1.84
C ALA A 89 1.33 -0.73 -1.89
N ALA A 90 0.17 -0.34 -1.38
CA ALA A 90 -1.05 -1.14 -1.32
C ALA A 90 -2.29 -0.28 -1.03
N GLN A 91 -3.47 -0.78 -1.39
CA GLN A 91 -4.73 -0.35 -0.78
C GLN A 91 -4.96 -1.14 0.52
N THR A 92 -5.35 -0.46 1.60
CA THR A 92 -5.34 -1.06 2.96
C THR A 92 -6.59 -0.86 3.81
N HIS A 93 -7.57 -0.05 3.39
CA HIS A 93 -8.72 0.22 4.25
C HIS A 93 -9.77 -0.89 4.15
N VAL A 94 -9.91 -1.71 5.20
CA VAL A 94 -10.79 -2.89 5.23
C VAL A 94 -12.23 -2.55 4.83
N ASP A 95 -12.85 -1.50 5.38
CA ASP A 95 -14.23 -1.14 5.02
C ASP A 95 -14.38 -0.77 3.54
N ASN A 96 -13.36 -0.12 2.95
CA ASN A 96 -13.38 0.24 1.52
C ASN A 96 -13.23 -1.01 0.64
N SER A 97 -12.60 -2.07 1.13
CA SER A 97 -12.38 -3.31 0.38
C SER A 97 -13.68 -4.07 0.10
N PHE A 98 -14.70 -3.95 0.97
CA PHE A 98 -16.02 -4.54 0.73
C PHE A 98 -16.79 -3.84 -0.40
N GLY A 99 -16.61 -2.52 -0.56
CA GLY A 99 -17.27 -1.74 -1.59
C GLY A 99 -16.51 -1.65 -2.92
N ASN A 100 -15.19 -1.86 -2.93
CA ASN A 100 -14.33 -1.66 -4.10
C ASN A 100 -13.20 -2.70 -4.22
N SER A 101 -13.52 -3.98 -4.04
CA SER A 101 -12.55 -5.08 -4.01
C SER A 101 -11.69 -5.22 -5.28
N PHE A 102 -12.19 -4.79 -6.45
CA PHE A 102 -11.42 -4.81 -7.70
C PHE A 102 -10.20 -3.88 -7.67
N GLU A 103 -10.31 -2.68 -7.08
CA GLU A 103 -9.16 -1.79 -6.93
C GLU A 103 -8.12 -2.34 -5.96
N PHE A 104 -8.53 -3.13 -4.96
CA PHE A 104 -7.60 -3.84 -4.09
C PHE A 104 -6.85 -4.94 -4.87
N THR A 105 -7.55 -5.71 -5.71
CA THR A 105 -6.91 -6.70 -6.59
C THR A 105 -5.90 -6.04 -7.54
N LYS A 106 -6.29 -4.93 -8.18
CA LYS A 106 -5.43 -4.20 -9.11
C LYS A 106 -4.17 -3.65 -8.43
N ASN A 107 -4.32 -2.98 -7.30
CA ASN A 107 -3.17 -2.37 -6.61
C ASN A 107 -2.31 -3.44 -5.92
N ASN A 108 -2.92 -4.35 -5.16
CA ASN A 108 -2.18 -5.27 -4.29
C ASN A 108 -1.63 -6.47 -5.05
N ILE A 109 -2.42 -7.11 -5.92
CA ILE A 109 -1.98 -8.30 -6.66
C ILE A 109 -1.28 -7.90 -7.95
N TYR A 110 -1.98 -7.20 -8.85
CA TYR A 110 -1.42 -6.87 -10.16
C TYR A 110 -0.20 -5.94 -10.05
N GLY A 111 -0.24 -4.92 -9.20
CA GLY A 111 0.92 -4.07 -8.91
C GLY A 111 2.13 -4.84 -8.37
N THR A 112 1.93 -5.79 -7.45
CA THR A 112 3.01 -6.69 -6.98
C THR A 112 3.55 -7.54 -8.14
N HIS A 113 2.66 -8.07 -8.98
CA HIS A 113 3.05 -8.91 -10.11
C HIS A 113 3.92 -8.16 -11.12
N VAL A 114 3.58 -6.90 -11.44
CA VAL A 114 4.38 -6.04 -12.31
C VAL A 114 5.80 -5.86 -11.75
N LEU A 115 5.94 -5.57 -10.45
CA LEU A 115 7.24 -5.48 -9.79
C LEU A 115 8.02 -6.80 -9.92
N LEU A 116 7.40 -7.94 -9.66
CA LEU A 116 8.04 -9.25 -9.72
C LEU A 116 8.53 -9.61 -11.13
N GLU A 117 7.73 -9.36 -12.17
CA GLU A 117 8.15 -9.56 -13.56
C GLU A 117 9.30 -8.63 -13.94
N ALA A 118 9.25 -7.35 -13.57
CA ALA A 118 10.36 -6.43 -13.82
C ALA A 118 11.66 -6.87 -13.11
N CYS A 119 11.57 -7.37 -11.88
CA CYS A 119 12.71 -7.93 -11.14
C CYS A 119 13.31 -9.15 -11.86
N LYS A 120 12.46 -10.07 -12.32
CA LYS A 120 12.86 -11.27 -13.07
C LYS A 120 13.55 -10.90 -14.38
N VAL A 121 13.00 -9.95 -15.14
CA VAL A 121 13.57 -9.51 -16.43
C VAL A 121 14.92 -8.83 -16.25
N THR A 122 15.05 -7.97 -15.23
CA THR A 122 16.30 -7.21 -15.00
C THR A 122 17.39 -8.05 -14.36
N GLY A 123 17.05 -9.02 -13.50
CA GLY A 123 18.00 -9.95 -12.88
C GLY A 123 19.02 -9.32 -11.92
N GLN A 124 18.89 -8.03 -11.60
CA GLN A 124 19.84 -7.28 -10.78
C GLN A 124 19.47 -7.20 -9.29
N ILE A 125 18.21 -7.53 -8.96
CA ILE A 125 17.70 -7.46 -7.58
C ILE A 125 18.40 -8.50 -6.71
N ARG A 126 18.92 -8.03 -5.59
CA ARG A 126 19.62 -8.83 -4.56
C ARG A 126 18.78 -8.99 -3.30
N ARG A 127 17.73 -8.17 -3.13
CA ARG A 127 16.76 -8.29 -2.04
C ARG A 127 15.41 -7.67 -2.41
N PHE A 128 14.34 -8.43 -2.27
CA PHE A 128 12.96 -7.97 -2.46
C PHE A 128 12.18 -8.18 -1.16
N ILE A 129 11.90 -7.11 -0.41
CA ILE A 129 11.14 -7.17 0.84
C ILE A 129 9.68 -6.84 0.53
N HIS A 130 8.81 -7.84 0.62
CA HIS A 130 7.37 -7.68 0.47
C HIS A 130 6.73 -7.39 1.83
N VAL A 131 6.01 -6.28 1.94
CA VAL A 131 5.34 -5.89 3.17
C VAL A 131 3.89 -6.34 3.16
N SER A 132 3.53 -7.18 4.12
CA SER A 132 2.19 -7.74 4.31
C SER A 132 1.68 -7.47 5.73
N THR A 133 0.61 -8.14 6.13
CA THR A 133 -0.17 -7.89 7.36
C THR A 133 -0.40 -9.20 8.11
N ASP A 134 -0.63 -9.14 9.41
CA ASP A 134 -1.16 -10.24 10.22
C ASP A 134 -2.55 -10.74 9.78
N GLU A 135 -3.39 -9.88 9.18
CA GLU A 135 -4.73 -10.25 8.72
C GLU A 135 -4.74 -11.40 7.69
N VAL A 136 -3.59 -11.69 7.04
CA VAL A 136 -3.46 -12.84 6.13
C VAL A 136 -3.58 -14.19 6.84
N TYR A 137 -3.29 -14.25 8.15
CA TYR A 137 -3.49 -15.45 8.95
C TYR A 137 -4.96 -15.68 9.32
N GLY A 138 -5.79 -14.64 9.22
CA GLY A 138 -7.17 -14.67 9.70
C GLY A 138 -7.27 -14.58 11.22
N GLU A 139 -8.49 -14.80 11.70
CA GLU A 139 -8.83 -14.76 13.12
C GLU A 139 -8.04 -15.79 13.93
N THR A 140 -7.63 -15.40 15.14
CA THR A 140 -7.01 -16.29 16.12
C THR A 140 -7.98 -16.56 17.26
N ASP A 141 -8.07 -17.81 17.71
CA ASP A 141 -8.92 -18.19 18.84
C ASP A 141 -8.60 -17.36 20.10
N GLU A 142 -9.64 -16.96 20.85
CA GLU A 142 -9.48 -16.16 22.08
C GLU A 142 -8.62 -16.87 23.13
N ASP A 143 -8.70 -18.21 23.21
CA ASP A 143 -7.94 -19.03 24.16
C ASP A 143 -6.54 -19.42 23.65
N ALA A 144 -6.13 -18.95 22.46
CA ALA A 144 -4.83 -19.29 21.91
C ALA A 144 -3.69 -18.77 22.81
N ALA A 145 -2.89 -19.70 23.34
CA ALA A 145 -1.72 -19.42 24.16
C ALA A 145 -0.49 -19.02 23.33
N VAL A 146 -0.46 -19.37 22.05
CA VAL A 146 0.65 -19.11 21.12
C VAL A 146 0.08 -18.40 19.90
N GLY A 147 0.71 -17.29 19.51
CA GLY A 147 0.33 -16.54 18.31
C GLY A 147 0.74 -17.26 17.03
N ASN A 148 0.19 -16.81 15.91
CA ASN A 148 0.54 -17.30 14.59
C ASN A 148 2.02 -17.04 14.29
N HIS A 149 2.78 -18.11 14.11
CA HIS A 149 4.17 -18.05 13.65
C HIS A 149 4.23 -18.02 12.12
N GLU A 150 5.40 -17.77 11.53
CA GLU A 150 5.51 -17.54 10.08
C GLU A 150 5.10 -18.70 9.17
N ALA A 151 5.11 -19.93 9.68
CA ALA A 151 4.65 -21.13 8.98
C ALA A 151 3.15 -21.40 9.14
N SER A 152 2.40 -20.55 9.86
CA SER A 152 0.95 -20.69 10.00
C SER A 152 0.26 -20.55 8.65
N GLN A 153 -0.88 -21.24 8.51
CA GLN A 153 -1.70 -21.18 7.30
C GLN A 153 -2.24 -19.77 7.08
N LEU A 154 -2.36 -19.37 5.81
CA LEU A 154 -3.04 -18.13 5.45
C LEU A 154 -4.54 -18.40 5.31
N LEU A 155 -5.35 -17.73 6.12
CA LEU A 155 -6.81 -17.85 6.17
C LEU A 155 -7.46 -16.45 6.13
N PRO A 156 -7.20 -15.63 5.10
CA PRO A 156 -7.71 -14.26 5.04
C PRO A 156 -9.25 -14.25 5.01
N THR A 157 -9.84 -13.33 5.77
CA THR A 157 -11.28 -13.28 6.03
C THR A 157 -12.00 -12.10 5.36
N ASN A 158 -11.27 -11.18 4.73
CA ASN A 158 -11.82 -9.99 4.10
C ASN A 158 -11.14 -9.71 2.74
N PRO A 159 -11.75 -8.90 1.85
CA PRO A 159 -11.19 -8.67 0.51
C PRO A 159 -9.79 -8.02 0.53
N TYR A 160 -9.49 -7.16 1.51
CA TYR A 160 -8.15 -6.60 1.67
C TYR A 160 -7.13 -7.69 2.00
N SER A 161 -7.33 -8.46 3.07
CA SER A 161 -6.41 -9.51 3.50
C SER A 161 -6.27 -10.61 2.46
N ALA A 162 -7.34 -10.93 1.72
CA ALA A 162 -7.31 -11.89 0.61
C ALA A 162 -6.38 -11.42 -0.52
N THR A 163 -6.42 -10.13 -0.89
CA THR A 163 -5.52 -9.60 -1.91
C THR A 163 -4.06 -9.51 -1.45
N LYS A 164 -3.81 -9.27 -0.15
CA LYS A 164 -2.47 -9.34 0.44
C LYS A 164 -1.91 -10.77 0.45
N ALA A 165 -2.71 -11.74 0.86
CA ALA A 165 -2.33 -13.16 0.79
C ALA A 165 -2.08 -13.61 -0.67
N GLY A 166 -2.93 -13.18 -1.61
CA GLY A 166 -2.73 -13.45 -3.04
C GLY A 166 -1.42 -12.89 -3.59
N ALA A 167 -1.04 -11.67 -3.19
CA ALA A 167 0.25 -11.08 -3.53
C ALA A 167 1.43 -11.88 -2.92
N GLU A 168 1.30 -12.36 -1.68
CA GLU A 168 2.31 -13.22 -1.05
C GLU A 168 2.52 -14.53 -1.81
N MET A 169 1.44 -15.15 -2.33
CA MET A 169 1.56 -16.37 -3.14
C MET A 169 2.38 -16.12 -4.41
N LEU A 170 2.20 -14.97 -5.07
CA LEU A 170 3.03 -14.59 -6.22
C LEU A 170 4.49 -14.38 -5.79
N VAL A 171 4.75 -13.63 -4.73
CA VAL A 171 6.12 -13.39 -4.23
C VAL A 171 6.83 -14.71 -3.92
N MET A 172 6.14 -15.64 -3.23
CA MET A 172 6.66 -16.96 -2.92
C MET A 172 6.96 -17.77 -4.19
N ALA A 173 6.01 -17.81 -5.13
CA ALA A 173 6.15 -18.55 -6.38
C ALA A 173 7.33 -18.02 -7.22
N TYR A 174 7.55 -16.71 -7.23
CA TYR A 174 8.65 -16.09 -7.97
C TYR A 174 10.01 -16.35 -7.31
N GLY A 175 10.07 -16.35 -5.98
CA GLY A 175 11.25 -16.76 -5.24
C GLY A 175 11.63 -18.22 -5.56
N ARG A 176 10.66 -19.13 -5.60
CA ARG A 176 10.87 -20.55 -5.90
C ARG A 176 11.20 -20.84 -7.37
N SER A 177 10.47 -20.21 -8.30
CA SER A 177 10.54 -20.55 -9.73
C SER A 177 11.67 -19.83 -10.45
N TYR A 178 12.02 -18.62 -10.00
CA TYR A 178 13.00 -17.76 -10.69
C TYR A 178 14.19 -17.37 -9.80
N GLY A 179 14.25 -17.87 -8.57
CA GLY A 179 15.35 -17.56 -7.64
C GLY A 179 15.38 -16.11 -7.19
N LEU A 180 14.26 -15.37 -7.27
CA LEU A 180 14.22 -13.99 -6.78
C LEU A 180 14.49 -13.96 -5.27
N PRO A 181 15.35 -13.04 -4.78
CA PRO A 181 15.77 -13.01 -3.39
C PRO A 181 14.73 -12.33 -2.49
N VAL A 182 13.59 -12.99 -2.32
CA VAL A 182 12.41 -12.46 -1.63
C VAL A 182 12.50 -12.64 -0.12
N ILE A 183 11.98 -11.68 0.64
CA ILE A 183 11.72 -11.73 2.07
C ILE A 183 10.32 -11.17 2.26
N THR A 184 9.50 -11.80 3.10
CA THR A 184 8.16 -11.27 3.42
C THR A 184 8.12 -10.82 4.86
N THR A 185 7.46 -9.70 5.15
CA THR A 185 7.17 -9.28 6.53
C THR A 185 5.66 -9.24 6.74
N ARG A 186 5.18 -9.66 7.91
CA ARG A 186 3.76 -9.57 8.29
C ARG A 186 3.67 -8.80 9.61
N GLY A 187 3.02 -7.64 9.61
CA GLY A 187 2.99 -6.75 10.78
C GLY A 187 1.63 -6.67 11.46
N ASN A 188 1.63 -6.42 12.77
CA ASN A 188 0.44 -6.00 13.52
C ASN A 188 0.00 -4.57 13.14
N ASN A 189 -1.09 -4.07 13.76
CA ASN A 189 -1.53 -2.69 13.61
C ASN A 189 -0.42 -1.72 14.04
N VAL A 190 -0.11 -0.77 13.15
CA VAL A 190 0.87 0.28 13.41
C VAL A 190 0.15 1.59 13.74
N TYR A 191 0.71 2.38 14.65
CA TYR A 191 0.18 3.70 15.01
C TYR A 191 1.31 4.71 15.23
N GLY A 192 1.00 5.99 15.04
CA GLY A 192 2.00 7.05 15.14
C GLY A 192 1.68 8.31 14.34
N PRO A 193 2.61 9.29 14.35
CA PRO A 193 2.63 10.42 13.42
C PRO A 193 2.38 10.01 11.95
N ASN A 194 1.84 10.90 11.12
CA ASN A 194 1.59 10.64 9.69
C ASN A 194 0.60 9.49 9.39
N GLN A 195 -0.16 8.98 10.35
CA GLN A 195 -1.23 8.02 10.04
C GLN A 195 -2.44 8.77 9.44
N PHE A 196 -3.07 8.21 8.41
CA PHE A 196 -4.24 8.87 7.82
C PHE A 196 -5.45 8.83 8.80
N PRO A 197 -6.21 9.93 8.98
CA PRO A 197 -7.30 10.04 9.98
C PRO A 197 -8.47 9.07 9.89
N GLU A 198 -8.57 8.26 8.83
CA GLU A 198 -9.58 7.19 8.76
C GLU A 198 -9.32 6.05 9.74
N LYS A 199 -8.05 5.85 10.13
CA LYS A 199 -7.63 4.78 11.03
C LYS A 199 -8.08 5.10 12.46
N MET A 200 -8.34 4.06 13.25
CA MET A 200 -9.00 4.17 14.56
C MET A 200 -8.34 5.18 15.50
N ILE A 201 -7.05 5.04 15.80
CA ILE A 201 -6.35 5.90 16.77
C ILE A 201 -6.41 7.38 16.37
N PRO A 202 -6.02 7.79 15.15
CA PRO A 202 -6.12 9.20 14.77
C PRO A 202 -7.55 9.69 14.63
N LYS A 203 -8.50 8.85 14.19
CA LYS A 203 -9.94 9.18 14.19
C LYS A 203 -10.41 9.55 15.59
N PHE A 204 -10.12 8.69 16.57
CA PHE A 204 -10.53 8.89 17.95
C PHE A 204 -9.88 10.13 18.56
N MET A 205 -8.59 10.38 18.30
CA MET A 205 -7.91 11.59 18.76
C MET A 205 -8.58 12.85 18.20
N LEU A 206 -8.80 12.92 16.89
CA LEU A 206 -9.37 14.11 16.24
C LEU A 206 -10.83 14.35 16.63
N LEU A 207 -11.64 13.29 16.77
CA LEU A 207 -13.01 13.40 17.26
C LEU A 207 -13.05 13.88 18.71
N ALA A 208 -12.23 13.29 19.59
CA ALA A 208 -12.14 13.69 20.99
C ALA A 208 -11.66 15.14 21.16
N MET A 209 -10.64 15.56 20.40
CA MET A 209 -10.17 16.95 20.35
C MET A 209 -11.26 17.92 19.88
N SER A 210 -12.13 17.47 18.97
CA SER A 210 -13.27 18.23 18.46
C SER A 210 -14.53 18.14 19.34
N GLY A 211 -14.46 17.45 20.49
CA GLY A 211 -15.62 17.23 21.35
C GLY A 211 -16.74 16.38 20.73
N LYS A 212 -16.39 15.53 19.75
CA LYS A 212 -17.32 14.61 19.08
C LYS A 212 -17.20 13.19 19.65
N PRO A 213 -18.26 12.36 19.56
CA PRO A 213 -18.21 10.99 20.01
C PRO A 213 -17.20 10.13 19.23
N LEU A 214 -16.63 9.13 19.90
CA LEU A 214 -15.71 8.13 19.36
C LEU A 214 -16.53 6.91 18.92
N PRO A 215 -16.67 6.64 17.60
CA PRO A 215 -17.46 5.53 17.12
C PRO A 215 -16.73 4.20 17.29
N ILE A 216 -17.30 3.28 18.06
CA ILE A 216 -16.81 1.92 18.24
C ILE A 216 -17.72 0.95 17.51
N HIS A 217 -17.18 0.20 16.55
CA HIS A 217 -17.91 -0.85 15.84
C HIS A 217 -18.24 -2.03 16.76
N GLY A 218 -19.50 -2.48 16.74
CA GLY A 218 -19.95 -3.57 17.61
C GLY A 218 -19.90 -3.17 19.09
N ASP A 219 -19.32 -4.02 19.92
CA ASP A 219 -19.17 -3.80 21.36
C ASP A 219 -17.75 -3.34 21.76
N GLY A 220 -16.84 -3.22 20.80
CA GLY A 220 -15.44 -2.84 21.02
C GLY A 220 -14.58 -3.90 21.73
N SER A 221 -15.07 -5.15 21.84
CA SER A 221 -14.35 -6.26 22.45
C SER A 221 -13.20 -6.78 21.61
N ASN A 222 -13.19 -6.50 20.29
CA ASN A 222 -12.13 -6.92 19.39
C ASN A 222 -10.74 -6.56 19.94
N VAL A 223 -9.83 -7.52 19.91
CA VAL A 223 -8.48 -7.45 20.44
C VAL A 223 -7.47 -7.28 19.30
N ARG A 224 -6.57 -6.31 19.44
CA ARG A 224 -5.48 -6.06 18.49
C ARG A 224 -4.18 -5.81 19.23
N SER A 225 -3.08 -6.00 18.52
CA SER A 225 -1.74 -5.62 18.97
C SER A 225 -1.32 -4.34 18.26
N TYR A 226 -0.75 -3.38 18.99
CA TYR A 226 -0.39 -2.06 18.46
C TYR A 226 1.11 -1.80 18.61
N LEU A 227 1.76 -1.47 17.49
CA LEU A 227 3.18 -1.12 17.46
C LEU A 227 3.39 0.33 17.04
N TYR A 228 4.29 1.02 17.73
CA TYR A 228 4.66 2.38 17.40
C TYR A 228 5.48 2.43 16.09
N CYS A 229 5.17 3.39 15.21
CA CYS A 229 5.70 3.43 13.84
C CYS A 229 7.23 3.46 13.73
N GLU A 230 7.94 4.11 14.65
CA GLU A 230 9.41 4.14 14.63
C GLU A 230 10.04 2.80 15.02
N ASP A 231 9.41 2.03 15.91
CA ASP A 231 9.86 0.68 16.27
C ASP A 231 9.66 -0.27 15.08
N VAL A 232 8.56 -0.09 14.34
CA VAL A 232 8.30 -0.79 13.08
C VAL A 232 9.31 -0.38 12.00
N ALA A 233 9.66 0.90 11.91
CA ALA A 233 10.69 1.36 10.97
C ALA A 233 12.07 0.74 11.29
N GLU A 234 12.41 0.58 12.58
CA GLU A 234 13.58 -0.17 13.02
C GLU A 234 13.49 -1.67 12.67
N ALA A 235 12.31 -2.29 12.77
CA ALA A 235 12.11 -3.68 12.34
C ALA A 235 12.46 -3.87 10.86
N PHE A 236 11.98 -2.98 10.00
CA PHE A 236 12.29 -3.01 8.57
C PHE A 236 13.78 -2.81 8.27
N GLU A 237 14.46 -1.96 9.02
CA GLU A 237 15.92 -1.82 8.94
C GLU A 237 16.63 -3.14 9.33
N VAL A 238 16.23 -3.76 10.45
CA VAL A 238 16.80 -5.04 10.89
C VAL A 238 16.60 -6.13 9.83
N VAL A 239 15.38 -6.27 9.29
CA VAL A 239 15.09 -7.21 8.20
C VAL A 239 15.89 -6.87 6.94
N LEU A 240 16.02 -5.59 6.59
CA LEU A 240 16.79 -5.14 5.45
C LEU A 240 18.25 -5.56 5.51
N HIS A 241 18.89 -5.57 6.67
CA HIS A 241 20.32 -5.90 6.78
C HIS A 241 20.58 -7.36 7.17
N LYS A 242 19.74 -7.93 8.03
CA LYS A 242 19.96 -9.23 8.67
C LYS A 242 18.97 -10.32 8.26
N GLY A 243 17.88 -9.95 7.57
CA GLY A 243 16.90 -10.90 7.08
C GLY A 243 17.51 -11.91 6.09
N GLU A 244 17.08 -13.16 6.22
CA GLU A 244 17.47 -14.26 5.35
C GLU A 244 16.53 -14.33 4.14
N VAL A 245 17.10 -14.50 2.96
CA VAL A 245 16.32 -14.67 1.72
C VAL A 245 15.50 -15.96 1.78
N GLY A 246 14.26 -15.91 1.31
CA GLY A 246 13.28 -16.99 1.34
C GLY A 246 12.50 -17.07 2.64
N HIS A 247 12.78 -16.21 3.61
CA HIS A 247 12.13 -16.23 4.92
C HIS A 247 11.03 -15.19 5.04
N VAL A 248 10.05 -15.52 5.87
CA VAL A 248 9.05 -14.58 6.37
C VAL A 248 9.47 -14.14 7.78
N TYR A 249 9.14 -12.89 8.16
CA TYR A 249 9.33 -12.35 9.50
C TYR A 249 8.06 -11.64 10.00
N ASN A 250 7.53 -12.09 11.13
CA ASN A 250 6.46 -11.37 11.82
C ASN A 250 7.03 -10.15 12.57
N ILE A 251 6.39 -8.99 12.41
CA ILE A 251 6.68 -7.75 13.13
C ILE A 251 5.51 -7.49 14.08
N GLY A 252 5.63 -7.93 15.33
CA GLY A 252 4.52 -7.93 16.26
C GLY A 252 4.89 -7.54 17.69
N THR A 253 3.87 -7.54 18.54
CA THR A 253 4.01 -7.46 20.00
C THR A 253 3.07 -8.45 20.65
N LYS A 254 3.38 -8.86 21.88
CA LYS A 254 2.48 -9.66 22.73
C LYS A 254 1.55 -8.78 23.57
N ARG A 255 1.64 -7.45 23.41
CA ARG A 255 0.83 -6.47 24.14
C ARG A 255 -0.46 -6.20 23.38
N GLU A 256 -1.49 -6.93 23.77
CA GLU A 256 -2.83 -6.82 23.21
C GLU A 256 -3.66 -5.75 23.93
N ARG A 257 -4.55 -5.09 23.18
CA ARG A 257 -5.54 -4.15 23.71
C ARG A 257 -6.87 -4.33 22.98
N ARG A 258 -7.98 -4.17 23.69
CA ARG A 258 -9.30 -4.09 23.07
C ARG A 258 -9.51 -2.71 22.48
N VAL A 259 -10.35 -2.62 21.44
CA VAL A 259 -10.73 -1.34 20.83
C VAL A 259 -11.30 -0.36 21.86
N ILE A 260 -12.13 -0.86 22.79
CA ILE A 260 -12.71 -0.05 23.87
C ILE A 260 -11.64 0.52 24.82
N ASP A 261 -10.58 -0.23 25.10
CA ASP A 261 -9.51 0.22 26.00
C ASP A 261 -8.67 1.32 25.32
N VAL A 262 -8.45 1.23 24.01
CA VAL A 262 -7.82 2.30 23.22
C VAL A 262 -8.64 3.60 23.27
N ALA A 263 -9.97 3.52 23.10
CA ALA A 263 -10.83 4.69 23.19
C ALA A 263 -10.78 5.34 24.59
N ARG A 264 -10.80 4.52 25.65
CA ARG A 264 -10.67 4.99 27.04
C ARG A 264 -9.31 5.64 27.31
N ASP A 265 -8.23 5.06 26.81
CA ASP A 265 -6.88 5.62 26.95
C ASP A 265 -6.77 7.00 26.28
N ILE A 266 -7.35 7.15 25.09
CA ILE A 266 -7.40 8.44 24.37
C ILE A 266 -8.25 9.46 25.14
N CYS A 267 -9.42 9.06 25.65
CA CYS A 267 -10.26 9.94 26.46
C CYS A 267 -9.52 10.42 27.71
N LYS A 268 -8.88 9.48 28.44
CA LYS A 268 -8.07 9.79 29.62
C LYS A 268 -6.94 10.77 29.30
N LEU A 269 -6.24 10.55 28.18
CA LEU A 269 -5.12 11.40 27.75
C LEU A 269 -5.58 12.84 27.42
N LEU A 270 -6.80 13.01 26.91
CA LEU A 270 -7.41 14.31 26.58
C LEU A 270 -8.27 14.89 27.71
N GLY A 271 -8.34 14.25 28.88
CA GLY A 271 -9.18 14.69 29.99
C GLY A 271 -10.68 14.64 29.69
N LYS A 272 -11.12 13.72 28.83
CA LYS A 272 -12.52 13.46 28.48
C LYS A 272 -13.08 12.30 29.30
N ASP A 273 -14.37 12.37 29.60
CA ASP A 273 -15.10 11.27 30.21
C ASP A 273 -15.44 10.20 29.16
N PRO A 274 -14.95 8.95 29.29
CA PRO A 274 -15.21 7.91 28.31
C PRO A 274 -16.69 7.56 28.13
N GLU A 275 -17.48 7.61 29.22
CA GLU A 275 -18.90 7.20 29.19
C GLU A 275 -19.75 8.11 28.31
N SER A 276 -19.47 9.42 28.33
CA SER A 276 -20.13 10.40 27.46
C SER A 276 -19.47 10.56 26.09
N SER A 277 -18.22 10.14 25.94
CA SER A 277 -17.46 10.31 24.69
C SER A 277 -17.56 9.12 23.74
N ILE A 278 -17.84 7.92 24.23
CA ILE A 278 -17.86 6.69 23.41
C ILE A 278 -19.27 6.43 22.88
N GLN A 279 -19.37 6.10 21.59
CA GLN A 279 -20.62 5.74 20.94
C GLN A 279 -20.46 4.43 20.18
N PHE A 280 -21.28 3.43 20.50
CA PHE A 280 -21.32 2.19 19.72
C PHE A 280 -22.08 2.40 18.40
N VAL A 281 -21.52 1.86 17.33
CA VAL A 281 -22.06 1.91 15.96
C VAL A 281 -22.16 0.51 15.37
N GLU A 282 -22.83 0.40 14.23
CA GLU A 282 -22.96 -0.87 13.51
C GLU A 282 -21.59 -1.56 13.32
N ASN A 283 -21.57 -2.88 13.48
CA ASN A 283 -20.36 -3.66 13.26
C ASN A 283 -20.07 -3.78 11.75
N ARG A 284 -18.85 -4.18 11.41
CA ARG A 284 -18.51 -4.53 10.03
C ARG A 284 -19.16 -5.87 9.64
N PRO A 285 -19.38 -6.14 8.34
CA PRO A 285 -19.91 -7.43 7.88
C PRO A 285 -19.07 -8.62 8.35
N PHE A 286 -17.76 -8.44 8.46
CA PHE A 286 -16.84 -9.39 9.07
C PHE A 286 -15.75 -8.63 9.82
N ASN A 287 -15.57 -8.91 11.11
CA ASN A 287 -14.59 -8.25 11.96
C ASN A 287 -13.97 -9.27 12.92
N ASP A 288 -12.80 -9.79 12.55
CA ASP A 288 -12.09 -10.81 13.32
C ASP A 288 -11.94 -10.37 14.78
N GLN A 289 -12.19 -11.28 15.71
CA GLN A 289 -12.20 -10.94 17.12
C GLN A 289 -10.78 -10.63 17.61
N ARG A 290 -9.79 -11.42 17.23
CA ARG A 290 -8.41 -11.31 17.71
C ARG A 290 -7.39 -11.63 16.62
N TYR A 291 -6.31 -10.84 16.57
CA TYR A 291 -5.09 -11.18 15.84
C TYR A 291 -3.93 -11.29 16.81
N PHE A 292 -3.31 -12.46 16.87
CA PHE A 292 -2.18 -12.72 17.76
C PHE A 292 -1.01 -13.32 16.97
N LEU A 293 0.13 -12.63 16.98
CA LEU A 293 1.34 -13.02 16.27
C LEU A 293 2.42 -13.54 17.22
N ASP A 294 3.21 -14.51 16.75
CA ASP A 294 4.52 -14.79 17.33
C ASP A 294 5.60 -14.00 16.58
N ASP A 295 6.37 -13.19 17.31
CA ASP A 295 7.42 -12.29 16.81
C ASP A 295 8.85 -12.77 17.17
N GLN A 296 8.99 -13.98 17.73
CA GLN A 296 10.26 -14.47 18.26
C GLN A 296 11.37 -14.56 17.19
N LYS A 297 11.01 -14.91 15.94
CA LYS A 297 11.96 -15.03 14.85
C LYS A 297 12.66 -13.71 14.52
N LEU A 298 11.93 -12.60 14.52
CA LEU A 298 12.49 -11.27 14.31
C LEU A 298 13.30 -10.80 15.52
N LYS A 299 12.83 -11.10 16.74
CA LYS A 299 13.61 -10.83 17.97
C LYS A 299 14.97 -11.50 17.95
N ASN A 300 15.04 -12.73 17.43
CA ASN A 300 16.30 -13.46 17.28
C ASN A 300 17.27 -12.80 16.25
N LEU A 301 16.79 -11.94 15.35
CA LEU A 301 17.65 -11.10 14.49
C LEU A 301 18.19 -9.85 15.22
N GLY A 302 17.74 -9.60 16.44
CA GLY A 302 18.16 -8.49 17.30
C GLY A 302 17.26 -7.27 17.23
N TRP A 303 16.00 -7.41 16.82
CA TRP A 303 14.98 -6.37 16.98
C TRP A 303 14.25 -6.51 18.32
N SER A 304 13.79 -5.41 18.88
CA SER A 304 12.92 -5.40 20.06
C SER A 304 12.07 -4.14 20.06
N GLU A 305 10.80 -4.24 20.43
CA GLU A 305 9.93 -3.09 20.75
C GLU A 305 10.56 -2.25 21.88
N ARG A 306 10.64 -0.92 21.68
CA ARG A 306 11.27 0.03 22.61
C ARG A 306 10.27 1.02 23.19
N THR A 307 9.24 1.35 22.42
CA THR A 307 8.27 2.37 22.77
C THR A 307 7.07 1.73 23.45
N GLY A 308 6.86 2.04 24.73
CA GLY A 308 5.65 1.62 25.45
C GLY A 308 4.39 2.29 24.87
N TRP A 309 3.22 1.66 25.11
CA TRP A 309 1.94 2.16 24.61
C TRP A 309 1.68 3.62 24.99
N GLU A 310 1.84 3.94 26.27
CA GLU A 310 1.55 5.26 26.84
C GLU A 310 2.43 6.34 26.20
N ASP A 311 3.73 6.07 26.05
CA ASP A 311 4.68 6.98 25.41
C ASP A 311 4.39 7.15 23.92
N GLY A 312 4.11 6.06 23.20
CA GLY A 312 3.77 6.11 21.78
C GLY A 312 2.46 6.86 21.55
N LEU A 313 1.45 6.66 22.41
CA LEU A 313 0.15 7.33 22.31
C LEU A 313 0.30 8.83 22.55
N LYS A 314 1.10 9.22 23.54
CA LYS A 314 1.44 10.63 23.81
C LYS A 314 2.14 11.29 22.63
N LYS A 315 3.19 10.68 22.07
CA LYS A 315 3.90 11.19 20.88
C LYS A 315 2.98 11.34 19.68
N THR A 316 2.07 10.37 19.49
CA THR A 316 1.08 10.39 18.42
C THR A 316 0.13 11.58 18.58
N MET A 317 -0.43 11.77 19.78
CA MET A 317 -1.33 12.89 20.09
C MET A 317 -0.64 14.25 19.95
N GLU A 318 0.59 14.38 20.45
CA GLU A 318 1.40 15.60 20.31
C GLU A 318 1.57 15.97 18.84
N TRP A 319 1.83 14.98 17.98
CA TRP A 319 1.95 15.21 16.54
C TRP A 319 0.64 15.70 15.91
N TYR A 320 -0.51 15.07 16.18
CA TYR A 320 -1.80 15.55 15.64
C TYR A 320 -2.17 16.94 16.15
N THR A 321 -1.81 17.25 17.39
CA THR A 321 -2.04 18.59 17.98
C THR A 321 -1.19 19.66 17.29
N GLN A 322 0.05 19.33 16.92
CA GLN A 322 0.96 20.25 16.26
C GLN A 322 0.74 20.34 14.74
N ASN A 323 0.02 19.39 14.15
CA ASN A 323 -0.16 19.27 12.70
C ASN A 323 -1.65 19.15 12.29
N PRO A 324 -2.54 20.08 12.71
CA PRO A 324 -3.98 19.95 12.48
C PRO A 324 -4.36 19.95 10.99
N GLU A 325 -3.63 20.70 10.17
CA GLU A 325 -3.87 20.85 8.72
C GLU A 325 -3.08 19.86 7.86
N TRP A 326 -2.48 18.82 8.46
CA TRP A 326 -1.60 17.92 7.72
C TRP A 326 -2.31 17.19 6.58
N TRP A 327 -3.57 16.81 6.76
CA TRP A 327 -4.33 16.05 5.77
C TRP A 327 -5.39 16.87 5.05
N GLY A 328 -5.44 18.19 5.29
CA GLY A 328 -6.53 19.04 4.83
C GLY A 328 -7.88 18.67 5.44
N ASP A 329 -8.95 18.75 4.67
CA ASP A 329 -10.28 18.33 5.13
C ASP A 329 -10.34 16.82 5.30
N VAL A 330 -10.59 16.35 6.52
CA VAL A 330 -10.73 14.91 6.84
C VAL A 330 -12.11 14.54 7.34
N SER A 331 -13.11 15.41 7.15
CA SER A 331 -14.47 15.20 7.63
C SER A 331 -15.06 13.84 7.21
N GLY A 332 -14.88 13.45 5.95
CA GLY A 332 -15.31 12.13 5.44
C GLY A 332 -14.55 10.95 6.06
N ALA A 333 -13.26 11.12 6.37
CA ALA A 333 -12.45 10.09 7.02
C ALA A 333 -12.87 9.83 8.46
N LEU A 334 -13.41 10.84 9.14
CA LEU A 334 -13.88 10.76 10.52
C LEU A 334 -15.28 10.14 10.67
N LEU A 335 -15.95 9.78 9.57
CA LEU A 335 -17.20 9.03 9.62
C LEU A 335 -16.98 7.63 10.23
N PRO A 336 -17.99 7.06 10.92
CA PRO A 336 -17.88 5.71 11.46
C PRO A 336 -17.53 4.66 10.39
N HIS A 337 -18.26 4.67 9.26
CA HIS A 337 -18.01 3.84 8.09
C HIS A 337 -17.67 4.71 6.89
N PRO A 338 -16.40 5.13 6.72
CA PRO A 338 -16.01 5.97 5.61
C PRO A 338 -16.18 5.19 4.29
N ARG A 339 -16.79 5.82 3.30
CA ARG A 339 -16.86 5.31 1.92
C ARG A 339 -15.86 6.08 1.07
N MET A 340 -15.16 5.41 0.16
CA MET A 340 -14.15 6.03 -0.70
C MET A 340 -14.64 7.27 -1.48
N LEU A 341 -15.93 7.30 -1.86
CA LEU A 341 -16.59 8.46 -2.50
C LEU A 341 -16.68 9.72 -1.63
N MET A 342 -16.47 9.59 -0.32
CA MET A 342 -16.56 10.66 0.66
C MET A 342 -15.19 11.16 1.15
N MET A 343 -14.09 10.62 0.61
CA MET A 343 -12.73 11.08 0.92
C MET A 343 -12.31 12.23 0.01
N PRO A 344 -11.44 13.15 0.47
CA PRO A 344 -10.87 14.19 -0.37
C PRO A 344 -10.20 13.59 -1.61
N GLY A 345 -10.59 14.04 -2.80
CA GLY A 345 -10.07 13.54 -4.08
C GLY A 345 -10.85 12.38 -4.71
N GLY A 346 -11.92 11.88 -4.08
CA GLY A 346 -12.86 10.97 -4.74
C GLY A 346 -13.59 11.66 -5.88
N ARG A 347 -13.57 11.08 -7.09
CA ARG A 347 -14.46 11.55 -8.17
C ARG A 347 -15.91 11.26 -7.76
N LEU A 348 -16.72 12.31 -7.63
CA LEU A 348 -18.18 12.19 -7.57
C LEU A 348 -18.65 11.53 -8.86
N SER A 349 -19.01 10.25 -8.82
CA SER A 349 -20.01 9.73 -9.75
C SER A 349 -21.37 10.09 -9.15
N ASP A 350 -22.08 11.00 -9.80
CA ASP A 350 -23.44 11.38 -9.42
C ASP A 350 -24.30 10.14 -9.26
N VAL A 351 -24.64 9.81 -8.01
CA VAL A 351 -25.77 8.95 -7.69
C VAL A 351 -26.66 9.78 -6.79
N SER A 352 -27.51 10.60 -7.42
CA SER A 352 -28.63 11.22 -6.77
C SER A 352 -29.61 10.15 -6.31
N ASP A 353 -29.91 10.14 -5.01
CA ASP A 353 -31.00 9.38 -4.41
C ASP A 353 -32.34 9.72 -5.10
N GLU A 354 -32.88 8.79 -5.89
CA GLU A 354 -34.32 8.73 -6.14
C GLU A 354 -34.84 7.31 -5.93
N LYS A 355 -35.61 7.14 -4.85
CA LYS A 355 -36.56 6.06 -4.68
C LYS A 355 -37.60 6.12 -5.82
N LYS A 356 -37.61 5.15 -6.74
CA LYS A 356 -38.83 4.76 -7.47
C LYS A 356 -38.86 3.26 -7.76
N ASP A 357 -40.09 2.79 -7.76
CA ASP A 357 -40.56 1.41 -7.64
C ASP A 357 -40.06 0.42 -8.71
N ALA A 358 -40.12 -0.84 -8.31
CA ALA A 358 -39.92 -2.02 -9.12
C ALA A 358 -40.84 -2.06 -10.35
N SER A 359 -40.26 -2.22 -11.55
CA SER A 359 -40.60 -3.25 -12.53
C SER A 359 -39.97 -2.93 -13.89
N SER A 360 -39.02 -3.74 -14.35
CA SER A 360 -38.99 -4.32 -15.70
C SER A 360 -37.63 -4.99 -15.94
N ASN A 361 -37.70 -6.30 -16.18
CA ASN A 361 -36.57 -7.08 -16.67
C ASN A 361 -36.22 -6.60 -18.08
N THR A 362 -34.98 -6.14 -18.29
CA THR A 362 -34.40 -6.10 -19.63
C THR A 362 -32.96 -6.60 -19.57
N VAL A 363 -32.78 -7.84 -20.04
CA VAL A 363 -31.49 -8.47 -20.26
C VAL A 363 -30.80 -7.76 -21.43
N GLN A 364 -29.69 -7.05 -21.18
CA GLN A 364 -28.81 -6.60 -22.26
C GLN A 364 -27.87 -7.73 -22.66
N THR A 365 -28.22 -8.40 -23.76
CA THR A 365 -27.35 -9.32 -24.49
C THR A 365 -26.19 -8.55 -25.12
N PHE A 366 -24.95 -8.97 -24.81
CA PHE A 366 -23.75 -8.54 -25.53
C PHE A 366 -23.73 -9.19 -26.92
N THR A 367 -23.91 -8.38 -27.97
CA THR A 367 -23.78 -8.83 -29.35
C THR A 367 -22.29 -8.90 -29.71
N VAL A 368 -21.77 -10.11 -29.91
CA VAL A 368 -20.45 -10.36 -30.49
C VAL A 368 -20.50 -10.00 -31.97
N VAL A 369 -19.74 -8.99 -32.39
CA VAL A 369 -19.59 -8.63 -33.80
C VAL A 369 -18.51 -9.51 -34.42
N THR A 370 -18.90 -10.51 -35.19
CA THR A 370 -18.02 -11.25 -36.11
C THR A 370 -17.73 -10.44 -37.37
N PRO A 371 -16.48 -10.41 -37.90
CA PRO A 371 -16.20 -9.71 -39.14
C PRO A 371 -16.71 -10.49 -40.35
N ASN A 372 -17.48 -9.82 -41.21
CA ASN A 372 -17.94 -10.36 -42.48
C ASN A 372 -16.81 -10.31 -43.53
N ASN A 373 -16.50 -11.45 -44.13
CA ASN A 373 -15.64 -11.55 -45.31
C ASN A 373 -16.39 -11.07 -46.56
N LYS A 374 -15.93 -9.98 -47.18
CA LYS A 374 -16.17 -9.70 -48.60
C LYS A 374 -14.87 -9.29 -49.28
N THR A 375 -14.57 -10.00 -50.36
CA THR A 375 -13.44 -9.80 -51.26
C THR A 375 -13.66 -8.66 -52.25
N ALA A 376 -12.53 -8.08 -52.65
CA ALA A 376 -12.22 -7.29 -53.85
C ALA A 376 -12.43 -5.77 -53.80
N GLY A 377 -11.28 -5.08 -53.81
CA GLY A 377 -11.11 -3.64 -54.05
C GLY A 377 -9.68 -3.27 -53.70
N SER A 378 -8.81 -3.14 -54.70
CA SER A 378 -7.42 -2.69 -54.55
C SER A 378 -7.40 -1.29 -53.93
N ASN A 379 -6.93 -1.18 -52.69
CA ASN A 379 -6.45 0.06 -52.10
C ASN A 379 -5.27 -0.31 -51.21
N ASP A 380 -4.18 0.44 -51.36
CA ASP A 380 -2.94 0.32 -50.60
C ASP A 380 -3.22 -0.04 -49.14
N LYS A 381 -2.76 -1.22 -48.70
CA LYS A 381 -2.71 -1.55 -47.29
C LYS A 381 -1.82 -0.49 -46.65
N ALA A 382 -2.43 0.45 -45.93
CA ALA A 382 -1.70 1.39 -45.08
C ALA A 382 -0.76 0.55 -44.21
N SER A 383 0.55 0.75 -44.37
CA SER A 383 1.56 0.11 -43.54
C SER A 383 1.19 0.40 -42.08
N LEU A 384 1.09 -0.62 -41.25
CA LEU A 384 0.86 -0.45 -39.81
C LEU A 384 1.86 0.59 -39.28
N LYS A 385 1.36 1.74 -38.84
CA LYS A 385 2.19 2.79 -38.22
C LYS A 385 2.43 2.38 -36.78
N PHE A 386 3.68 2.23 -36.38
CA PHE A 386 4.03 2.04 -34.98
C PHE A 386 3.89 3.37 -34.25
N LEU A 387 3.19 3.39 -33.13
CA LEU A 387 3.11 4.58 -32.28
C LEU A 387 4.08 4.44 -31.10
N ILE A 388 5.00 5.39 -30.99
CA ILE A 388 6.02 5.41 -29.94
C ILE A 388 5.69 6.52 -28.94
N TYR A 389 5.56 6.20 -27.67
CA TYR A 389 5.33 7.19 -26.62
C TYR A 389 6.65 7.61 -25.95
N GLY A 390 6.69 8.84 -25.45
CA GLY A 390 7.85 9.36 -24.72
C GLY A 390 9.02 9.74 -25.63
N LYS A 391 8.79 10.62 -26.62
CA LYS A 391 9.81 11.14 -27.55
C LYS A 391 11.09 11.63 -26.85
N THR A 392 10.94 12.26 -25.69
CA THR A 392 12.04 12.80 -24.88
C THR A 392 12.56 11.82 -23.83
N GLY A 393 11.89 10.68 -23.64
CA GLY A 393 12.32 9.59 -22.77
C GLY A 393 13.34 8.68 -23.45
N TRP A 394 14.17 8.01 -22.66
CA TRP A 394 15.25 7.18 -23.19
C TRP A 394 14.74 6.02 -24.06
N ILE A 395 13.67 5.34 -23.62
CA ILE A 395 13.06 4.21 -24.36
C ILE A 395 12.41 4.70 -25.66
N GLY A 396 11.59 5.75 -25.61
CA GLY A 396 10.93 6.29 -26.80
C GLY A 396 11.93 6.81 -27.84
N GLY A 397 12.97 7.53 -27.41
CA GLY A 397 14.04 7.99 -28.29
C GLY A 397 14.87 6.84 -28.88
N LEU A 398 15.13 5.78 -28.09
CA LEU A 398 15.84 4.58 -28.57
C LEU A 398 15.01 3.81 -29.61
N LEU A 399 13.71 3.62 -29.34
CA LEU A 399 12.79 2.94 -30.25
C LEU A 399 12.63 3.73 -31.56
N GLY A 400 12.52 5.06 -31.50
CA GLY A 400 12.47 5.90 -32.70
C GLY A 400 13.72 5.73 -33.58
N LYS A 401 14.91 5.76 -32.97
CA LYS A 401 16.17 5.50 -33.69
C LYS A 401 16.25 4.10 -34.30
N LEU A 402 15.70 3.09 -33.61
CA LEU A 402 15.63 1.71 -34.14
C LEU A 402 14.68 1.62 -35.33
N CYS A 403 13.51 2.26 -35.25
CA CYS A 403 12.55 2.33 -36.35
C CYS A 403 13.16 3.06 -37.56
N GLU A 404 13.85 4.17 -37.35
CA GLU A 404 14.60 4.89 -38.42
C GLU A 404 15.64 3.99 -39.08
N LYS A 405 16.44 3.28 -38.27
CA LYS A 405 17.49 2.37 -38.77
C LYS A 405 16.92 1.20 -39.60
N GLN A 406 15.73 0.72 -39.25
CA GLN A 406 15.09 -0.42 -39.91
C GLN A 406 14.08 -0.03 -40.99
N GLY A 407 13.90 1.26 -41.27
CA GLY A 407 12.91 1.75 -42.24
C GLY A 407 11.46 1.47 -41.84
N ILE A 408 11.18 1.34 -40.55
CA ILE A 408 9.85 1.08 -40.01
C ILE A 408 9.12 2.41 -39.84
N THR A 409 7.97 2.57 -40.50
CA THR A 409 7.12 3.76 -40.37
C THR A 409 6.58 3.87 -38.94
N TYR A 410 6.83 5.01 -38.30
CA TYR A 410 6.38 5.27 -36.93
C TYR A 410 5.97 6.73 -36.73
N GLU A 411 5.20 6.99 -35.68
CA GLU A 411 4.90 8.34 -35.19
C GLU A 411 5.12 8.40 -33.68
N TYR A 412 5.37 9.60 -33.15
CA TYR A 412 5.38 9.81 -31.70
C TYR A 412 3.99 10.18 -31.21
N GLY A 413 3.50 9.45 -30.20
CA GLY A 413 2.25 9.80 -29.52
C GLY A 413 2.35 11.18 -28.85
N LYS A 414 1.29 11.98 -28.97
CA LYS A 414 1.22 13.33 -28.36
C LYS A 414 0.86 13.30 -26.87
N GLY A 415 0.28 12.21 -26.39
CA GLY A 415 -0.06 12.00 -24.98
C GLY A 415 1.13 11.55 -24.13
N ARG A 416 1.03 11.75 -22.82
CA ARG A 416 1.96 11.12 -21.88
C ARG A 416 1.57 9.66 -21.66
N LEU A 417 2.55 8.82 -21.36
CA LEU A 417 2.35 7.37 -21.28
C LEU A 417 1.43 6.99 -20.09
N GLU A 418 1.51 7.75 -19.01
CA GLU A 418 0.63 7.67 -17.84
C GLU A 418 -0.86 7.89 -18.17
N ASP A 419 -1.16 8.61 -19.26
CA ASP A 419 -2.51 8.96 -19.69
C ASP A 419 -3.04 8.02 -20.79
N ARG A 420 -2.35 6.91 -21.10
CA ARG A 420 -2.68 6.01 -22.22
C ARG A 420 -4.14 5.51 -22.21
N ALA A 421 -4.74 5.36 -21.04
CA ALA A 421 -6.13 4.91 -20.88
C ALA A 421 -7.17 5.99 -21.26
N SER A 422 -6.74 7.25 -21.41
CA SER A 422 -7.59 8.39 -21.78
C SER A 422 -7.48 8.78 -23.26
N LEU A 423 -6.53 8.18 -23.99
CA LEU A 423 -6.35 8.44 -25.42
C LEU A 423 -7.44 7.73 -26.22
N THR A 424 -8.28 8.51 -26.91
CA THR A 424 -9.30 7.95 -27.79
C THR A 424 -8.71 7.64 -29.16
N LEU A 425 -9.38 6.79 -29.96
CA LEU A 425 -8.99 6.50 -31.35
C LEU A 425 -8.88 7.73 -32.26
N LYS A 426 -9.35 8.90 -31.81
CA LYS A 426 -9.21 10.19 -32.53
C LYS A 426 -7.92 10.94 -32.18
N ASP A 427 -7.24 10.54 -31.10
CA ASP A 427 -5.98 11.13 -30.60
C ASP A 427 -4.74 10.32 -31.03
N LEU A 428 -4.97 9.19 -31.70
CA LEU A 428 -4.00 8.33 -32.42
C LEU A 428 -3.97 8.75 -33.90
#